data_AF-A0A922FJ29-F1
#
_entry.id   AF-A0A922FJ29-F1
#
_cell.length_a   1.000
_cell.length_b   1.000
_cell.length_c   1.000
_cell.angle_alpha   90.00
_cell.angle_beta   90.00
_cell.angle_gamma   90.00
#
_symmetry.space_group_name_H-M   'P 1'
#
loop_
_entity.id
_entity.type
_entity.pdbx_description
1 polymer ?
#
loop_
_entity_poly.entity_id
_entity_poly.type
_entity_poly.pdbx_seq_one_letter_code
_entity_poly.pdbx_strand_id
1 'polypeptide(L)'
;MDRQKATRIFGISMLVSLAISVSAANECSTVRAFVSACHPFVTYGTPDPFPGSPCCDAMMALNAIADSADDRRVICGCMMDLITTFNPNATAIATLPGLCGASLGFTIDPDTDCSL
;
A
#
# COMPACT_ATOMS: atom_id res chain seq x y z
N MET A 1 -24.20 17.01 16.94
CA MET A 1 -24.23 18.45 16.64
C MET A 1 -23.93 19.17 17.95
N ASP A 2 -22.66 19.34 18.30
CA ASP A 2 -22.29 19.93 19.59
C ASP A 2 -21.43 21.19 19.44
N ARG A 3 -22.13 22.31 19.69
CA ARG A 3 -21.71 23.54 20.37
C ARG A 3 -20.42 24.21 19.89
N GLN A 4 -20.50 24.81 18.71
CA GLN A 4 -19.71 25.98 18.33
C GLN A 4 -20.21 27.22 19.10
N LYS A 5 -19.63 27.53 20.26
CA LYS A 5 -19.68 28.89 20.80
C LYS A 5 -18.27 29.39 21.12
N ALA A 6 -17.87 30.34 20.29
CA ALA A 6 -16.68 31.17 20.32
C ALA A 6 -16.13 31.44 21.73
N THR A 7 -14.92 30.96 21.97
CA THR A 7 -14.06 31.45 23.06
C THR A 7 -13.09 32.46 22.47
N ARG A 8 -13.02 33.63 23.12
CA ARG A 8 -12.31 34.82 22.65
C ARG A 8 -10.81 34.60 22.55
N ILE A 9 -10.25 35.17 21.48
CA ILE A 9 -8.83 35.27 21.17
C ILE A 9 -8.11 36.03 22.29
N PHE A 10 -7.24 35.37 23.04
CA PHE A 10 -6.05 35.97 23.67
C PHE A 10 -4.98 34.87 23.82
N GLY A 11 -3.75 35.20 23.43
CA GLY A 11 -2.67 34.31 23.05
C GLY A 11 -2.42 33.08 23.93
N ILE A 12 -2.25 31.93 23.27
CA ILE A 12 -1.01 31.14 23.21
C ILE A 12 -1.18 30.22 21.99
N SER A 13 -0.23 30.31 21.06
CA SER A 13 -0.16 29.45 19.87
C SER A 13 0.06 28.02 20.34
N MET A 14 -1.01 27.23 20.37
CA MET A 14 -0.89 25.78 20.42
C MET A 14 -0.84 25.32 18.97
N LEU A 15 0.37 25.11 18.47
CA LEU A 15 0.60 24.32 17.26
C LEU A 15 0.01 22.94 17.53
N VAL A 16 -1.25 22.75 17.13
CA VAL A 16 -1.83 21.43 17.00
C VAL A 16 -1.09 20.81 15.84
N SER A 17 0.00 20.11 16.16
CA SER A 17 0.55 19.10 15.27
C SER A 17 -0.56 18.09 15.06
N LEU A 18 -1.29 18.26 13.97
CA LEU A 18 -2.10 17.21 13.41
C LEU A 18 -1.09 16.14 12.98
N ALA A 19 -0.65 15.31 13.93
CA ALA A 19 -0.11 14.01 13.60
C ALA A 19 -1.32 13.28 13.01
N ILE A 20 -1.52 13.47 11.71
CA ILE A 20 -2.41 12.63 10.95
C ILE A 20 -1.71 11.29 11.01
N SER A 21 -2.07 10.47 12.00
CA SER A 21 -1.83 9.04 11.96
C SER A 21 -2.70 8.53 10.81
N VAL A 22 -2.24 8.76 9.58
CA VAL A 22 -2.72 8.11 8.37
C VAL A 22 -2.51 6.63 8.67
N SER A 23 -3.62 5.98 8.95
CA SER A 23 -3.71 4.94 9.96
C SER A 23 -3.29 3.55 9.47
N ALA A 24 -2.34 3.36 8.56
CA ALA A 24 -1.97 2.06 7.94
C ALA A 24 -3.12 1.33 7.20
N ALA A 25 -4.34 1.31 7.73
CA ALA A 25 -5.55 0.76 7.14
C ALA A 25 -5.98 1.52 5.88
N ASN A 26 -5.80 2.84 5.84
CA ASN A 26 -5.99 3.62 4.62
C ASN A 26 -4.92 3.27 3.58
N GLU A 27 -3.67 3.07 4.00
CA GLU A 27 -2.58 2.69 3.11
C GLU A 27 -2.75 1.26 2.56
N CYS A 28 -3.21 0.30 3.36
CA CYS A 28 -3.50 -1.05 2.86
C CYS A 28 -4.68 -1.07 1.88
N SER A 29 -5.61 -0.11 1.97
CA SER A 29 -6.68 0.02 0.98
C SER A 29 -6.14 0.44 -0.39
N THR A 30 -5.12 1.30 -0.41
CA THR A 30 -4.37 1.68 -1.61
C THR A 30 -3.64 0.48 -2.19
N VAL A 31 -2.93 -0.30 -1.36
CA VAL A 31 -2.22 -1.52 -1.79
C VAL A 31 -3.21 -2.53 -2.41
N ARG A 32 -4.36 -2.74 -1.78
CA ARG A 32 -5.43 -3.61 -2.31
C ARG A 32 -5.96 -3.12 -3.66
N ALA A 33 -6.11 -1.81 -3.84
CA ALA A 33 -6.55 -1.22 -5.09
C ALA A 33 -5.52 -1.43 -6.22
N PHE A 34 -4.23 -1.41 -5.92
CA PHE A 34 -3.21 -1.72 -6.92
C PHE A 34 -3.22 -3.19 -7.31
N VAL A 35 -3.32 -4.10 -6.34
CA VAL A 35 -3.43 -5.54 -6.63
C VAL A 35 -4.73 -5.86 -7.39
N SER A 36 -5.83 -5.14 -7.13
CA SER A 36 -7.08 -5.35 -7.87
C SER A 36 -7.00 -4.93 -9.34
N ALA A 37 -6.16 -3.95 -9.70
CA ALA A 37 -5.86 -3.63 -11.10
C ALA A 37 -5.20 -4.79 -11.85
N CYS A 38 -4.61 -5.73 -11.12
CA CYS A 38 -3.98 -6.94 -11.63
C CYS A 38 -4.89 -8.19 -11.52
N HIS A 39 -6.18 -8.01 -11.23
CA HIS A 39 -7.11 -9.10 -10.93
C HIS A 39 -7.10 -10.29 -11.91
N PRO A 40 -7.04 -10.11 -13.25
CA PRO A 40 -7.00 -11.25 -14.18
C PRO A 40 -5.78 -12.14 -13.93
N PHE A 41 -4.59 -11.55 -13.81
CA PHE A 41 -3.36 -12.30 -13.53
C PHE A 41 -3.37 -12.91 -12.12
N VAL A 42 -3.80 -12.14 -11.12
CA VAL A 42 -3.89 -12.64 -9.74
C VAL A 42 -4.85 -13.83 -9.64
N THR A 43 -5.94 -13.84 -10.40
CA THR A 43 -6.97 -14.87 -10.30
C THR A 43 -6.67 -16.10 -11.14
N TYR A 44 -6.17 -15.89 -12.37
CA TYR A 44 -6.02 -16.94 -13.37
C TYR A 44 -4.57 -17.28 -13.71
N GLY A 45 -3.59 -16.53 -13.17
CA GLY A 45 -2.18 -16.63 -13.50
C GLY A 45 -1.83 -16.17 -14.93
N THR A 46 -2.81 -15.70 -15.72
CA THR A 46 -2.63 -15.30 -17.11
C THR A 46 -3.68 -14.25 -17.54
N PRO A 47 -3.40 -13.45 -18.59
CA PRO A 47 -2.08 -13.25 -19.18
C PRO A 47 -1.16 -12.49 -18.22
N ASP A 48 0.15 -12.63 -18.40
CA ASP A 48 1.13 -11.83 -17.67
C ASP A 48 0.89 -10.34 -17.93
N PRO A 49 0.96 -9.49 -16.88
CA PRO A 49 0.91 -8.05 -17.08
C PRO A 49 2.16 -7.57 -17.82
N PHE A 50 1.98 -6.59 -18.70
CA PHE A 50 3.06 -5.99 -19.48
C PHE A 50 3.24 -4.51 -19.13
N PRO A 51 4.44 -3.92 -19.33
CA PRO A 51 4.69 -2.51 -19.07
C PRO A 51 3.71 -1.59 -19.83
N GLY A 52 3.14 -0.60 -19.14
CA GLY A 52 2.10 0.30 -19.68
C GLY A 52 0.69 -0.28 -19.65
N SER A 53 0.49 -1.48 -19.12
CA SER A 53 -0.84 -1.97 -18.76
C SER A 53 -1.31 -1.30 -17.46
N PRO A 54 -2.64 -1.18 -17.23
CA PRO A 54 -3.17 -0.61 -15.99
C PRO A 54 -2.64 -1.30 -14.71
N CYS A 55 -2.40 -2.62 -14.78
CA CYS A 55 -1.80 -3.37 -13.68
C CYS A 55 -0.35 -2.90 -13.40
N CYS A 56 0.50 -2.80 -14.43
CA CYS A 56 1.87 -2.36 -14.21
C CYS A 56 1.99 -0.89 -13.87
N ASP A 57 1.11 -0.02 -14.39
CA ASP A 57 1.07 1.38 -13.99
C ASP A 57 0.71 1.51 -12.50
N ALA A 58 -0.23 0.70 -12.01
CA ALA A 58 -0.56 0.60 -10.60
C ALA A 58 0.62 0.10 -9.74
N MET A 59 1.33 -0.94 -10.18
CA MET A 59 2.53 -1.44 -9.47
C MET A 59 3.67 -0.42 -9.45
N MET A 60 3.85 0.34 -10.52
CA MET A 60 4.83 1.43 -10.57
C MET A 60 4.43 2.61 -9.68
N ALA A 61 3.12 2.93 -9.58
CA ALA A 61 2.63 3.90 -8.62
C ALA A 61 2.85 3.44 -7.18
N LEU A 62 2.62 2.15 -6.88
CA LEU A 62 2.95 1.56 -5.59
C LEU A 62 4.45 1.69 -5.28
N ASN A 63 5.30 1.43 -6.26
CA ASN A 63 6.75 1.59 -6.13
C ASN A 63 7.14 3.03 -5.78
N ALA A 64 6.48 4.02 -6.40
CA ALA A 64 6.74 5.43 -6.16
C ALA A 64 6.31 5.89 -4.75
N ILE A 65 5.31 5.26 -4.14
CA ILE A 65 4.91 5.57 -2.75
C ILE A 65 5.74 4.79 -1.72
N ALA A 66 6.42 3.71 -2.10
CA ALA A 66 7.34 2.93 -1.26
C ALA A 66 8.74 3.60 -1.11
N ASP A 67 8.78 4.93 -1.06
CA ASP A 67 10.01 5.73 -1.13
C ASP A 67 10.78 5.74 0.21
N SER A 68 10.06 5.94 1.32
CA SER A 68 10.66 5.97 2.65
C SER A 68 10.67 4.60 3.32
N ALA A 69 11.49 4.45 4.38
CA ALA A 69 11.51 3.22 5.16
C ALA A 69 10.16 2.96 5.86
N ASP A 70 9.53 4.01 6.39
CA ASP A 70 8.23 3.90 7.04
C ASP A 70 7.14 3.47 6.05
N ASP A 71 7.13 4.03 4.84
CA ASP A 71 6.18 3.62 3.79
C ASP A 71 6.40 2.15 3.39
N ARG A 72 7.66 1.73 3.23
CA ARG A 72 8.00 0.34 2.93
C ARG A 72 7.52 -0.63 4.02
N ARG A 73 7.66 -0.29 5.30
CA ARG A 73 7.15 -1.12 6.43
C ARG A 73 5.64 -1.29 6.33
N VAL A 74 4.92 -0.19 6.09
CA VAL A 74 3.46 -0.21 5.96
C VAL A 74 3.03 -1.04 4.76
N ILE A 75 3.59 -0.77 3.58
CA ILE A 75 3.26 -1.49 2.34
C ILE A 75 3.62 -2.97 2.46
N CYS A 76 4.76 -3.30 3.08
CA CYS A 76 5.16 -4.68 3.36
C CYS A 76 4.08 -5.40 4.17
N GLY A 77 3.66 -4.84 5.30
CA GLY A 77 2.61 -5.44 6.14
C GLY A 77 1.32 -5.67 5.35
N CYS A 78 0.88 -4.68 4.57
CA CYS A 78 -0.30 -4.81 3.73
C CYS A 78 -0.18 -5.90 2.66
N MET A 79 1.00 -6.07 2.08
CA MET A 79 1.27 -7.12 1.08
C MET A 79 1.23 -8.51 1.72
N MET A 80 1.80 -8.69 2.92
CA MET A 80 1.77 -9.99 3.60
C MET A 80 0.33 -10.40 3.98
N ASP A 81 -0.48 -9.44 4.45
CA ASP A 81 -1.91 -9.65 4.70
C ASP A 81 -2.67 -10.05 3.41
N LEU A 82 -2.28 -9.47 2.27
CA LEU A 82 -2.85 -9.82 0.98
C LEU A 82 -2.48 -11.23 0.53
N ILE A 83 -1.20 -11.61 0.61
CA ILE A 83 -0.73 -12.96 0.26
C ILE A 83 -1.50 -14.01 1.05
N THR A 84 -1.63 -13.81 2.36
CA THR A 84 -2.33 -14.75 3.25
C THR A 84 -3.83 -14.84 2.93
N THR A 85 -4.45 -13.73 2.52
CA THR A 85 -5.87 -13.67 2.13
C THR A 85 -6.13 -14.33 0.77
N PHE A 86 -5.22 -14.18 -0.20
CA PHE A 86 -5.41 -14.61 -1.58
C PHE A 86 -4.86 -16.01 -1.88
N ASN A 87 -4.80 -16.90 -0.89
CA ASN A 87 -4.36 -18.28 -1.09
C ASN A 87 -5.38 -19.06 -1.99
N PRO A 88 -4.97 -19.75 -3.07
CA PRO A 88 -3.61 -20.21 -3.43
C PRO A 88 -2.83 -19.28 -4.39
N ASN A 89 -3.33 -18.10 -4.71
CA ASN A 89 -2.74 -17.18 -5.69
C ASN A 89 -1.63 -16.27 -5.12
N ALA A 90 -1.12 -16.59 -3.93
CA ALA A 90 0.01 -15.95 -3.27
C ALA A 90 1.20 -15.70 -4.22
N THR A 91 1.58 -16.73 -4.98
CA THR A 91 2.69 -16.67 -5.94
C THR A 91 2.44 -15.64 -7.05
N ALA A 92 1.21 -15.50 -7.53
CA ALA A 92 0.89 -14.51 -8.56
C ALA A 92 1.06 -13.09 -8.01
N ILE A 93 0.64 -12.82 -6.77
CA ILE A 93 0.85 -11.51 -6.13
C ILE A 93 2.35 -11.24 -5.95
N ALA A 94 3.11 -12.24 -5.52
CA ALA A 94 4.55 -12.11 -5.29
C ALA A 94 5.36 -11.80 -6.55
N THR A 95 4.92 -12.26 -7.72
CA THR A 95 5.62 -12.02 -8.99
C THR A 95 5.26 -10.71 -9.67
N LEU A 96 4.13 -10.08 -9.32
CA LEU A 96 3.65 -8.84 -9.94
C LEU A 96 4.69 -7.72 -9.99
N PRO A 97 5.41 -7.37 -8.89
CA PRO A 97 6.38 -6.29 -8.96
C PRO A 97 7.47 -6.57 -9.98
N GLY A 98 7.98 -7.80 -10.01
CA GLY A 98 9.03 -8.22 -10.93
C GLY A 98 8.60 -8.18 -12.40
N LEU A 99 7.38 -8.65 -12.70
CA LEU A 99 6.82 -8.60 -14.06
C LEU A 99 6.63 -7.17 -14.56
N CYS A 100 6.34 -6.23 -13.66
CA CYS A 100 6.12 -4.83 -13.97
C CYS A 100 7.36 -3.94 -13.83
N GLY A 101 8.52 -4.50 -13.43
CA GLY A 101 9.76 -3.74 -13.21
C GLY A 101 9.74 -2.83 -11.97
N ALA A 102 8.83 -3.07 -11.02
CA ALA A 102 8.75 -2.37 -9.74
C ALA A 102 9.65 -3.03 -8.68
N SER A 103 10.28 -2.24 -7.81
CA SER A 103 11.17 -2.72 -6.75
C SER A 103 10.82 -2.09 -5.41
N LEU A 104 9.98 -2.76 -4.62
CA LEU A 104 9.47 -2.25 -3.34
C LEU A 104 10.51 -2.22 -2.22
N GLY A 105 11.74 -2.69 -2.48
CA GLY A 105 12.82 -2.74 -1.48
C GLY A 105 12.72 -3.88 -0.46
N PHE A 106 11.78 -4.80 -0.64
CA PHE A 106 11.62 -6.04 0.13
C PHE A 106 11.07 -7.16 -0.76
N THR A 107 11.20 -8.41 -0.31
CA THR A 107 10.65 -9.58 -0.99
C THR A 107 9.21 -9.80 -0.56
N ILE A 108 8.35 -10.23 -1.48
CA ILE A 108 6.96 -10.57 -1.18
C ILE A 108 6.87 -12.07 -0.91
N ASP A 109 6.90 -12.46 0.36
CA ASP A 109 6.85 -13.85 0.83
C ASP A 109 6.13 -13.93 2.19
N PRO A 110 5.31 -14.96 2.48
CA PRO A 110 4.58 -15.08 3.75
C PRO A 110 5.44 -14.97 5.02
N ASP A 111 6.75 -15.27 4.95
CA ASP A 111 7.68 -15.19 6.08
C ASP A 111 8.54 -13.91 6.09
N THR A 112 8.18 -12.91 5.26
CA THR A 112 8.91 -11.63 5.19
C THR A 112 8.77 -10.83 6.48
N ASP A 113 9.90 -10.43 7.07
CA ASP A 113 9.94 -9.49 8.19
C ASP A 113 9.78 -8.04 7.70
N CYS A 114 8.64 -7.42 8.03
CA CYS A 114 8.33 -6.04 7.67
C CYS A 114 8.88 -5.00 8.65
N SER A 115 9.79 -5.36 9.57
CA SER A 115 10.44 -4.45 10.52
C SER A 115 11.61 -3.63 9.93
N LEU A 116 11.65 -3.51 8.59
CA LEU A 116 12.69 -2.94 7.71
C LEU A 116 13.45 -1.73 8.28
#